data_AF-A0A160P5F9-F1
#
_entry.id   AF-A0A160P5F9-F1
#
_cell.length_a   1.000
_cell.length_b   1.000
_cell.length_c   1.000
_cell.angle_alpha   90.00
_cell.angle_beta   90.00
_cell.angle_gamma   90.00
#
_symmetry.space_group_name_H-M   'P 1'
#
loop_
_entity.id
_entity.type
_entity.pdbx_description
1 polymer ?
#
loop_
_entity_poly.entity_id
_entity_poly.type
_entity_poly.pdbx_seq_one_letter_code
_entity_poly.pdbx_strand_id
1 'polypeptide(L)'
;MSTGAGTGIGGTWYVVDEDSVEITDTKQKNDCVIEIGLEGCTVTFEVTFNADVDFFLCLNPDVPATEAGCPSSDSLLLRTEHFKDRKKDVTHYFSKWDLIEQTLTYKILKAVLLQDFVDCWHGSTSGCLWAGSNFIPGKVFGTIAEGIRALDAALNTGVSVVDAFNALRKLDLDPATLARIENTVNLYEDMVTSCRVNSFPGATQVLMADGSHRAISAVRRGDRVLAEDPDSGRRGPQTVTSTYAHDTDLLVDIRLVDGQRLTSTAGHRVHVAGRGWILVSDLRAGDRLRSPDGSLRAVGALRTRAAVKDSRVYDITVDGLHTFYVRAEGPRPSDLLVHNCANLADELAYPDSGAHTLSRHVNPTPQQAVDFAKENERKGLAPISTVWTSQDIAQQAVERVLADYFFPRGKKRTASFDALDNFLNKRGQWRNKAEFEITGKWDMYSSLGTVYKASGPAEAAGNQVRVVLKRLPGKQGHLGYIVYTAYPMPK
;
A
#
# COMPACT_ATOMS: atom_id res chain seq x y z
N MET A 1 -15.49 -30.21 -2.16
CA MET A 1 -15.76 -28.76 -2.31
C MET A 1 -15.68 -28.29 -0.89
N SER A 2 -14.61 -27.59 -0.53
CA SER A 2 -14.41 -27.14 0.84
C SER A 2 -15.60 -26.27 1.28
N THR A 3 -16.05 -26.40 2.52
CA THR A 3 -17.27 -25.73 3.04
C THR A 3 -16.94 -24.92 4.30
N GLY A 4 -16.94 -23.59 4.19
CA GLY A 4 -16.42 -22.70 5.23
C GLY A 4 -17.47 -21.95 6.05
N ALA A 5 -17.36 -21.96 7.38
CA ALA A 5 -18.33 -21.33 8.29
C ALA A 5 -17.79 -20.06 8.97
N GLY A 6 -18.70 -19.20 9.42
CA GLY A 6 -18.36 -17.99 10.17
C GLY A 6 -17.85 -18.29 11.57
N THR A 7 -16.84 -17.55 12.04
CA THR A 7 -16.31 -17.73 13.41
C THR A 7 -17.13 -17.01 14.48
N GLY A 8 -17.95 -16.04 14.08
CA GLY A 8 -18.62 -15.11 14.97
C GLY A 8 -17.71 -14.01 15.55
N ILE A 9 -16.44 -13.94 15.14
CA ILE A 9 -15.45 -13.02 15.71
C ILE A 9 -14.94 -12.08 14.64
N GLY A 10 -15.22 -10.79 14.80
CA GLY A 10 -14.59 -9.74 13.99
C GLY A 10 -14.74 -9.92 12.47
N GLY A 11 -15.82 -10.53 11.99
CA GLY A 11 -16.04 -10.79 10.56
C GLY A 11 -15.09 -11.85 9.96
N THR A 12 -14.56 -12.75 10.78
CA THR A 12 -13.72 -13.87 10.32
C THR A 12 -14.53 -15.13 10.05
N TRP A 13 -14.00 -15.99 9.20
CA TRP A 13 -14.59 -17.27 8.82
C TRP A 13 -13.47 -18.28 8.55
N TYR A 14 -13.78 -19.56 8.41
CA TYR A 14 -12.79 -20.60 8.21
C TYR A 14 -13.23 -21.64 7.20
N VAL A 15 -12.28 -22.34 6.60
CA VAL A 15 -12.48 -23.45 5.68
C VAL A 15 -11.60 -24.60 6.14
N VAL A 16 -12.17 -25.80 6.22
CA VAL A 16 -11.40 -27.02 6.49
C VAL A 16 -10.92 -27.62 5.18
N ASP A 17 -9.64 -27.94 5.08
CA ASP A 17 -9.12 -28.73 3.97
C ASP A 17 -9.53 -30.20 4.16
N GLU A 18 -10.52 -30.66 3.39
CA GLU A 18 -11.07 -32.02 3.48
C GLU A 18 -10.01 -33.11 3.22
N ASP A 19 -9.00 -32.79 2.39
CA ASP A 19 -7.93 -33.71 2.03
C ASP A 19 -6.91 -33.85 3.17
N SER A 20 -6.75 -32.82 4.00
CA SER A 20 -5.89 -32.82 5.18
C SER A 20 -6.43 -33.64 6.36
N VAL A 21 -7.72 -33.99 6.36
CA VAL A 21 -8.34 -34.72 7.48
C VAL A 21 -7.84 -36.16 7.54
N GLU A 22 -7.03 -36.46 8.54
CA GLU A 22 -6.41 -37.77 8.77
C GLU A 22 -6.82 -38.32 10.13
N ILE A 23 -7.45 -39.49 10.16
CA ILE A 23 -7.74 -40.17 11.42
C ILE A 23 -6.49 -40.93 11.87
N THR A 24 -5.97 -40.58 13.04
CA THR A 24 -4.73 -41.15 13.59
C THR A 24 -5.00 -42.26 14.60
N ASP A 25 -6.15 -42.24 15.28
CA ASP A 25 -6.55 -43.28 16.24
C ASP A 25 -8.08 -43.38 16.33
N THR A 26 -8.58 -44.57 16.64
CA THR A 26 -10.02 -44.82 16.85
C THR A 26 -10.23 -45.77 18.02
N LYS A 27 -11.09 -45.36 18.96
CA LYS A 27 -11.45 -46.18 20.13
C LYS A 27 -12.95 -46.32 20.23
N GLN A 28 -13.44 -47.55 20.05
CA GLN A 28 -14.84 -47.89 20.27
C GLN A 28 -15.22 -47.71 21.76
N LYS A 29 -16.33 -47.03 22.03
CA LYS A 29 -16.80 -46.71 23.40
C LYS A 29 -17.91 -47.62 23.91
N ASN A 30 -18.68 -48.23 23.01
CA ASN A 30 -19.77 -49.15 23.36
C ASN A 30 -19.71 -50.42 22.51
N ASP A 31 -20.09 -51.53 23.11
CA ASP A 31 -20.13 -52.82 22.41
C ASP A 31 -21.27 -52.84 21.39
N CYS A 32 -20.98 -53.41 20.22
CA CYS A 32 -21.99 -53.77 19.24
C CYS A 32 -22.56 -55.15 19.63
N VAL A 33 -23.69 -55.17 20.34
CA VAL A 33 -24.35 -56.43 20.70
C VAL A 33 -25.14 -56.92 19.48
N ILE A 34 -24.66 -57.99 18.87
CA ILE A 34 -25.21 -58.57 17.65
C ILE A 34 -26.29 -59.60 18.00
N GLU A 35 -27.56 -59.30 17.73
CA GLU A 35 -28.63 -60.32 17.72
C GLU A 35 -28.61 -61.15 16.41
N ILE A 36 -29.34 -62.27 16.42
CA ILE A 36 -29.35 -63.25 15.31
C ILE A 36 -30.03 -62.63 14.06
N GLY A 37 -29.23 -62.23 13.06
CA GLY A 37 -29.69 -61.60 11.80
C GLY A 37 -28.56 -60.91 11.00
N LEU A 38 -28.88 -60.23 9.89
CA LEU A 38 -27.96 -59.39 9.09
C LEU A 38 -27.95 -57.91 9.52
N GLU A 39 -28.55 -57.60 10.67
CA GLU A 39 -28.69 -56.24 11.16
C GLU A 39 -27.38 -55.71 11.76
N GLY A 40 -27.11 -54.41 11.55
CA GLY A 40 -26.03 -53.64 12.15
C GLY A 40 -26.40 -53.04 13.52
N CYS A 41 -25.55 -52.16 14.04
CA CYS A 41 -25.69 -51.57 15.37
C CYS A 41 -25.23 -50.10 15.38
N THR A 42 -25.75 -49.32 16.33
CA THR A 42 -25.26 -47.95 16.55
C THR A 42 -24.04 -47.98 17.45
N VAL A 43 -22.90 -47.55 16.93
CA VAL A 43 -21.61 -47.56 17.64
C VAL A 43 -21.10 -46.13 17.76
N THR A 44 -20.54 -45.83 18.92
CA THR A 44 -19.81 -44.60 19.22
C THR A 44 -18.32 -44.89 19.19
N PHE A 45 -17.60 -44.22 18.31
CA PHE A 45 -16.14 -44.20 18.27
C PHE A 45 -15.63 -42.86 18.79
N GLU A 46 -14.69 -42.88 19.73
CA GLU A 46 -13.79 -41.74 19.95
C GLU A 46 -12.74 -41.76 18.84
N VAL A 47 -12.80 -40.76 17.96
CA VAL A 47 -11.90 -40.61 16.82
C VAL A 47 -10.89 -39.53 17.15
N THR A 48 -9.60 -39.86 17.04
CA THR A 48 -8.50 -38.89 17.07
C THR A 48 -8.08 -38.58 15.65
N PHE A 49 -7.97 -37.31 15.29
CA PHE A 49 -7.65 -36.89 13.93
C PHE A 49 -6.84 -35.60 13.87
N ASN A 50 -6.16 -35.42 12.74
CA ASN A 50 -5.51 -34.18 12.34
C ASN A 50 -6.35 -33.48 11.27
N ALA A 51 -6.28 -32.15 11.22
CA ALA A 51 -6.92 -31.36 10.17
C ALA A 51 -6.23 -30.00 10.02
N ASP A 52 -6.13 -29.53 8.78
CA ASP A 52 -5.70 -28.19 8.44
C ASP A 52 -6.92 -27.30 8.20
N VAL A 53 -6.87 -26.10 8.76
CA VAL A 53 -7.98 -25.15 8.70
C VAL A 53 -7.46 -23.78 8.30
N ASP A 54 -7.97 -23.28 7.19
CA ASP A 54 -7.70 -21.93 6.69
C ASP A 54 -8.66 -20.94 7.34
N PHE A 55 -8.13 -19.85 7.89
CA PHE A 55 -8.92 -18.77 8.48
C PHE A 55 -8.86 -17.53 7.61
N PHE A 56 -10.01 -16.91 7.39
CA PHE A 56 -10.19 -15.75 6.52
C PHE A 56 -10.83 -14.59 7.28
N LEU A 57 -10.59 -13.38 6.81
CA LEU A 57 -11.33 -12.17 7.16
C LEU A 57 -12.15 -11.71 5.96
N CYS A 58 -13.43 -11.41 6.18
CA CYS A 58 -14.22 -10.68 5.20
C CYS A 58 -14.00 -9.17 5.38
N LEU A 59 -13.50 -8.53 4.32
CA LEU A 59 -13.21 -7.09 4.32
C LEU A 59 -14.48 -6.24 4.18
N ASN A 60 -15.55 -6.81 3.61
CA ASN A 60 -16.84 -6.16 3.49
C ASN A 60 -17.71 -6.47 4.73
N PRO A 61 -17.98 -5.50 5.61
CA PRO A 61 -18.75 -5.73 6.83
C PRO A 61 -20.26 -5.90 6.58
N ASP A 62 -20.75 -5.56 5.38
CA ASP A 62 -22.18 -5.58 5.04
C ASP A 62 -22.66 -6.95 4.54
N VAL A 63 -21.75 -7.91 4.38
CA VAL A 63 -22.05 -9.27 3.96
C VAL A 63 -21.70 -10.29 5.04
N PRO A 64 -22.36 -11.46 5.07
CA PRO A 64 -22.00 -12.50 6.02
C PRO A 64 -20.56 -12.97 5.82
N ALA A 65 -19.78 -13.02 6.91
CA ALA A 65 -18.45 -13.61 6.91
C ALA A 65 -18.57 -15.14 6.87
N THR A 66 -18.79 -15.68 5.68
CA THR A 66 -18.83 -17.11 5.35
C THR A 66 -18.33 -17.29 3.92
N GLU A 67 -18.05 -18.53 3.50
CA GLU A 67 -17.58 -18.80 2.13
C GLU A 67 -18.58 -18.37 1.03
N ALA A 68 -19.89 -18.52 1.28
CA ALA A 68 -20.93 -18.11 0.33
C ALA A 68 -21.30 -16.63 0.48
N GLY A 69 -21.11 -16.07 1.67
CA GLY A 69 -21.50 -14.69 1.98
C GLY A 69 -20.44 -13.68 1.55
N CYS A 70 -19.15 -14.02 1.70
CA CYS A 70 -18.06 -13.12 1.40
C CYS A 70 -17.49 -13.37 -0.01
N PRO A 71 -17.52 -12.38 -0.92
CA PRO A 71 -16.89 -12.52 -2.23
C PRO A 71 -15.40 -12.87 -2.12
N SER A 72 -14.88 -13.62 -3.09
CA SER A 72 -13.45 -13.96 -3.13
C SER A 72 -12.53 -12.75 -3.29
N SER A 73 -13.03 -11.63 -3.84
CA SER A 73 -12.32 -10.34 -3.87
C SER A 73 -12.14 -9.72 -2.49
N ASP A 74 -13.06 -10.01 -1.57
CA ASP A 74 -13.16 -9.41 -0.24
C ASP A 74 -12.69 -10.38 0.85
N SER A 75 -12.30 -11.59 0.45
CA SER A 75 -11.82 -12.67 1.32
C SER A 75 -10.31 -12.63 1.44
N LEU A 76 -9.83 -12.39 2.66
CA LEU A 76 -8.40 -12.33 2.97
C LEU A 76 -7.99 -13.50 3.86
N LEU A 77 -7.13 -14.39 3.36
CA LEU A 77 -6.55 -15.47 4.18
C LEU A 77 -5.69 -14.86 5.29
N LEU A 78 -6.05 -15.12 6.54
CA LEU A 78 -5.32 -14.68 7.72
C LEU A 78 -4.17 -15.63 8.04
N ARG A 79 -4.44 -16.94 8.10
CA ARG A 79 -3.47 -18.00 8.40
C ARG A 79 -4.10 -19.37 8.15
N THR A 80 -3.25 -20.37 8.00
CA THR A 80 -3.61 -21.79 8.08
C THR A 80 -3.18 -22.32 9.45
N GLU A 81 -4.06 -23.03 10.15
CA GLU A 81 -3.75 -23.71 11.41
C GLU A 81 -3.73 -25.22 11.20
N HIS A 82 -2.69 -25.85 11.73
CA HIS A 82 -2.53 -27.31 11.70
C HIS A 82 -2.96 -27.91 13.03
N PHE A 83 -4.18 -28.44 13.08
CA PHE A 83 -4.70 -29.07 14.28
C PHE A 83 -4.28 -30.54 14.32
N LYS A 84 -3.60 -30.92 15.41
CA LYS A 84 -3.19 -32.29 15.65
C LYS A 84 -3.95 -32.90 16.83
N ASP A 85 -4.13 -34.22 16.76
CA ASP A 85 -4.64 -35.05 17.83
C ASP A 85 -5.98 -34.56 18.41
N ARG A 86 -6.87 -34.04 17.56
CA ARG A 86 -8.21 -33.60 17.95
C ARG A 86 -9.12 -34.80 18.13
N LYS A 87 -9.94 -34.78 19.17
CA LYS A 87 -10.81 -35.91 19.52
C LYS A 87 -12.28 -35.58 19.33
N LYS A 88 -13.03 -36.53 18.79
CA LYS A 88 -14.49 -36.44 18.68
C LYS A 88 -15.16 -37.79 18.87
N ASP A 89 -16.30 -37.78 19.56
CA ASP A 89 -17.18 -38.93 19.59
C ASP A 89 -18.09 -38.92 18.35
N VAL A 90 -17.93 -39.93 17.49
CA VAL A 90 -18.73 -40.17 16.30
C VAL A 90 -19.68 -41.32 16.60
N THR A 91 -20.98 -41.02 16.62
CA THR A 91 -22.03 -42.03 16.81
C THR A 91 -22.73 -42.26 15.48
N HIS A 92 -22.64 -43.47 14.94
CA HIS A 92 -23.24 -43.82 13.65
C HIS A 92 -23.75 -45.26 13.65
N TYR A 93 -24.71 -45.55 12.77
CA TYR A 93 -25.15 -46.92 12.53
C TYR A 93 -24.18 -47.59 11.56
N PHE A 94 -23.56 -48.69 11.98
CA PHE A 94 -22.65 -49.46 11.15
C PHE A 94 -23.27 -50.82 10.85
N SER A 95 -23.25 -51.20 9.58
CA SER A 95 -23.52 -52.57 9.18
C SER A 95 -22.43 -53.51 9.71
N LYS A 96 -22.71 -54.82 9.79
CA LYS A 96 -21.69 -55.81 10.15
C LYS A 96 -20.47 -55.76 9.24
N TRP A 97 -20.70 -55.55 7.94
CA TRP A 97 -19.63 -55.46 6.95
C TRP A 97 -18.78 -54.21 7.15
N ASP A 98 -19.40 -53.11 7.55
CA ASP A 98 -18.70 -51.85 7.82
C ASP A 98 -17.68 -52.03 8.95
N LEU A 99 -18.07 -52.74 10.03
CA LEU A 99 -17.23 -52.97 11.21
C LEU A 99 -16.14 -54.04 11.02
N ILE A 100 -16.38 -55.03 10.15
CA ILE A 100 -15.39 -56.07 9.81
C ILE A 100 -14.29 -55.48 8.91
N GLU A 101 -14.67 -54.60 7.99
CA GLU A 101 -13.73 -53.97 7.07
C GLU A 101 -13.25 -52.63 7.62
N GLN A 102 -12.08 -52.62 8.26
CA GLN A 102 -11.50 -51.41 8.86
C GLN A 102 -11.38 -50.24 7.89
N THR A 103 -11.13 -50.49 6.59
CA THR A 103 -11.09 -49.47 5.53
C THR A 103 -12.45 -48.80 5.30
N LEU A 104 -13.55 -49.54 5.49
CA LEU A 104 -14.91 -49.02 5.33
C LEU A 104 -15.34 -48.22 6.57
N THR A 105 -15.07 -48.73 7.78
CA THR A 105 -15.24 -47.99 9.04
C THR A 105 -14.48 -46.66 8.99
N TYR A 106 -13.21 -46.66 8.56
CA TYR A 106 -12.40 -45.44 8.42
C TYR A 106 -13.06 -44.41 7.48
N LYS A 107 -13.55 -44.86 6.30
CA LYS A 107 -14.22 -43.97 5.33
C LYS A 107 -15.50 -43.38 5.91
N ILE A 108 -16.29 -44.16 6.64
CA ILE A 108 -17.52 -43.70 7.29
C ILE A 108 -17.19 -42.69 8.38
N LEU A 109 -16.22 -42.99 9.25
CA LEU A 109 -15.79 -42.06 10.32
C LEU A 109 -15.26 -40.74 9.74
N LYS A 110 -14.44 -40.79 8.68
CA LYS A 110 -13.97 -39.59 7.99
C LYS A 110 -15.14 -38.81 7.36
N ALA A 111 -16.09 -39.50 6.74
CA ALA A 111 -17.28 -38.88 6.16
C ALA A 111 -18.16 -38.21 7.22
N VAL A 112 -18.37 -38.82 8.39
CA VAL A 112 -19.16 -38.22 9.48
C VAL A 112 -18.43 -37.02 10.10
N LEU A 113 -17.11 -37.10 10.28
CA LEU A 113 -16.32 -35.95 10.72
C LEU A 113 -16.47 -34.77 9.76
N LEU A 114 -16.36 -35.02 8.45
CA LEU A 114 -16.59 -34.02 7.41
C LEU A 114 -18.04 -33.51 7.40
N GLN A 115 -19.01 -34.39 7.62
CA GLN A 115 -20.43 -34.04 7.67
C GLN A 115 -20.72 -33.05 8.80
N ASP A 116 -20.11 -33.18 9.97
CA ASP A 116 -20.33 -32.21 11.05
C ASP A 116 -19.79 -30.80 10.72
N PHE A 117 -18.77 -30.70 9.87
CA PHE A 117 -18.33 -29.41 9.31
C PHE A 117 -19.35 -28.86 8.30
N VAL A 118 -19.88 -29.73 7.42
CA VAL A 118 -20.93 -29.40 6.44
C VAL A 118 -22.27 -29.05 7.13
N ASP A 119 -22.59 -29.69 8.25
CA ASP A 119 -23.81 -29.46 9.01
C ASP A 119 -23.73 -28.12 9.75
N CYS A 120 -22.55 -27.73 10.24
CA CYS A 120 -22.35 -26.37 10.72
C CYS A 120 -22.68 -25.34 9.62
N TRP A 121 -22.21 -25.58 8.39
CA TRP A 121 -22.52 -24.72 7.25
C TRP A 121 -24.02 -24.60 6.97
N HIS A 122 -24.79 -25.69 7.03
CA HIS A 122 -26.25 -25.66 6.85
C HIS A 122 -27.02 -25.10 8.06
N GLY A 123 -26.32 -24.55 9.06
CA GLY A 123 -26.93 -23.90 10.21
C GLY A 123 -27.33 -24.86 11.34
N SER A 124 -26.78 -26.08 11.36
CA SER A 124 -26.96 -26.98 12.50
C SER A 124 -26.29 -26.39 13.75
N THR A 125 -27.10 -26.16 14.78
CA THR A 125 -26.66 -25.54 16.04
C THR A 125 -25.65 -26.41 16.79
N SER A 126 -25.80 -27.74 16.75
CA SER A 126 -24.88 -28.68 17.42
C SER A 126 -23.55 -28.81 16.67
N GLY A 127 -23.58 -28.92 15.34
CA GLY A 127 -22.39 -29.01 14.49
C GLY A 127 -21.53 -27.75 14.61
N CYS A 128 -22.14 -26.56 14.56
CA CYS A 128 -21.41 -25.30 14.70
C CYS A 128 -20.86 -25.04 16.10
N LEU A 129 -21.57 -25.46 17.16
CA LEU A 129 -21.05 -25.29 18.52
C LEU A 129 -19.74 -26.07 18.71
N TRP A 130 -19.66 -27.28 18.15
CA TRP A 130 -18.48 -28.11 18.29
C TRP A 130 -17.31 -27.62 17.41
N ALA A 131 -17.56 -27.34 16.12
CA ALA A 131 -16.51 -26.86 15.22
C ALA A 131 -15.99 -25.47 15.65
N GLY A 132 -16.89 -24.56 16.04
CA GLY A 132 -16.52 -23.22 16.50
C GLY A 132 -15.75 -23.20 17.83
N SER A 133 -15.97 -24.16 18.73
CA SER A 133 -15.28 -24.21 20.02
C SER A 133 -13.91 -24.90 19.98
N ASN A 134 -13.70 -25.85 19.06
CA ASN A 134 -12.46 -26.66 19.03
C ASN A 134 -11.40 -26.12 18.07
N PHE A 135 -11.81 -25.37 17.05
CA PHE A 135 -10.92 -24.92 15.98
C PHE A 135 -10.68 -23.41 15.99
N ILE A 136 -11.41 -22.62 16.78
CA ILE A 136 -11.28 -21.15 16.75
C ILE A 136 -10.60 -20.64 18.03
N PRO A 137 -9.28 -20.35 18.02
CA PRO A 137 -8.63 -19.56 19.07
C PRO A 137 -9.17 -18.11 19.06
N GLY A 138 -10.23 -17.87 19.83
CA GLY A 138 -11.04 -16.67 19.68
C GLY A 138 -10.32 -15.32 19.85
N LYS A 139 -9.34 -15.21 20.76
CA LYS A 139 -8.63 -13.94 20.99
C LYS A 139 -7.68 -13.56 19.84
N VAL A 140 -7.05 -14.53 19.20
CA VAL A 140 -6.02 -14.30 18.18
C VAL A 140 -6.64 -13.69 16.92
N PHE A 141 -7.74 -14.27 16.44
CA PHE A 141 -8.42 -13.79 15.24
C PHE A 141 -9.11 -12.44 15.42
N GLY A 142 -9.64 -12.17 16.60
CA GLY A 142 -10.15 -10.84 16.95
C GLY A 142 -9.06 -9.76 16.82
N THR A 143 -7.88 -10.01 17.40
CA THR A 143 -6.73 -9.07 17.31
C THR A 143 -6.26 -8.87 15.86
N ILE A 144 -6.22 -9.93 15.05
CA ILE A 144 -5.86 -9.83 13.63
C ILE A 144 -6.88 -8.99 12.85
N ALA A 145 -8.17 -9.28 13.03
CA ALA A 145 -9.24 -8.55 12.35
C ALA A 145 -9.29 -7.07 12.75
N GLU A 146 -9.08 -6.77 14.04
CA GLU A 146 -8.95 -5.40 14.54
C GLU A 146 -7.73 -4.69 13.94
N GLY A 147 -6.57 -5.36 13.87
CA GLY A 147 -5.35 -4.83 13.27
C GLY A 147 -5.53 -4.46 11.79
N ILE A 148 -6.20 -5.33 11.01
CA ILE A 148 -6.46 -5.08 9.58
C ILE A 148 -7.43 -3.90 9.41
N ARG A 149 -8.51 -3.83 10.20
CA ARG A 149 -9.45 -2.70 10.16
C ARG A 149 -8.80 -1.39 10.61
N ALA A 150 -7.94 -1.43 11.63
CA ALA A 150 -7.19 -0.28 12.08
C ALA A 150 -6.24 0.22 10.97
N LEU A 151 -5.61 -0.69 10.23
CA LEU A 151 -4.80 -0.33 9.07
C LEU A 151 -5.65 0.24 7.93
N ASP A 152 -6.82 -0.32 7.61
CA ASP A 152 -7.71 0.25 6.60
C ASP A 152 -8.18 1.66 6.98
N ALA A 153 -8.55 1.86 8.25
CA ALA A 153 -8.88 3.19 8.77
C ALA A 153 -7.69 4.15 8.70
N ALA A 154 -6.47 3.68 9.02
CA ALA A 154 -5.25 4.45 8.88
C ALA A 154 -5.01 4.83 7.41
N LEU A 155 -5.19 3.91 6.46
CA LEU A 155 -5.05 4.17 5.02
C LEU A 155 -6.12 5.15 4.49
N ASN A 156 -7.31 5.14 5.07
CA ASN A 156 -8.38 6.07 4.69
C ASN A 156 -8.20 7.47 5.30
N THR A 157 -7.64 7.57 6.51
CA THR A 157 -7.42 8.84 7.21
C THR A 157 -6.04 9.45 6.98
N GLY A 158 -5.07 8.61 6.63
CA GLY A 158 -3.65 8.92 6.50
C GLY A 158 -2.88 9.14 7.77
N VAL A 159 -3.39 8.64 8.90
CA VAL A 159 -2.75 8.82 10.21
C VAL A 159 -2.16 7.50 10.66
N SER A 160 -0.87 7.51 11.03
CA SER A 160 -0.20 6.37 11.66
C SER A 160 -0.27 5.07 10.84
N VAL A 161 -0.19 5.19 9.51
CA VAL A 161 -0.28 4.04 8.59
C VAL A 161 0.86 3.07 8.82
N VAL A 162 2.09 3.57 9.01
CA VAL A 162 3.27 2.74 9.27
C VAL A 162 3.16 2.05 10.63
N ASP A 163 2.61 2.73 11.62
CA ASP A 163 2.45 2.16 12.96
C ASP A 163 1.35 1.08 12.98
N ALA A 164 0.22 1.33 12.32
CA ALA A 164 -0.83 0.33 12.14
C ALA A 164 -0.30 -0.90 11.39
N PHE A 165 0.49 -0.68 10.33
CA PHE A 165 1.12 -1.78 9.59
C PHE A 165 2.16 -2.53 10.42
N ASN A 166 3.00 -1.83 11.18
CA ASN A 166 4.00 -2.46 12.06
C ASN A 166 3.35 -3.25 13.21
N ALA A 167 2.23 -2.77 13.75
CA ALA A 167 1.43 -3.52 14.72
C ALA A 167 0.90 -4.80 14.09
N LEU A 168 0.41 -4.71 12.85
CA LEU A 168 -0.09 -5.85 12.09
C LEU A 168 1.02 -6.86 11.75
N ARG A 169 2.22 -6.40 11.39
CA ARG A 169 3.42 -7.23 11.12
C ARG A 169 3.86 -8.09 12.29
N LYS A 170 3.51 -7.71 13.52
CA LYS A 170 3.81 -8.48 14.73
C LYS A 170 2.82 -9.62 14.94
N LEU A 171 1.72 -9.63 14.19
CA LEU A 171 0.76 -10.71 14.20
C LEU A 171 1.23 -11.80 13.23
N ASP A 172 1.00 -13.04 13.64
CA ASP A 172 1.34 -14.25 12.89
C ASP A 172 0.32 -14.44 11.75
N LEU A 173 0.58 -13.74 10.65
CA LEU A 173 -0.22 -13.73 9.43
C LEU A 173 0.43 -14.58 8.33
N ASP A 174 -0.40 -15.07 7.42
CA ASP A 174 0.05 -15.68 6.18
C ASP A 174 1.03 -14.74 5.44
N PRO A 175 2.24 -15.21 5.06
CA PRO A 175 3.25 -14.37 4.43
C PRO A 175 2.81 -13.72 3.11
N ALA A 176 1.98 -14.40 2.31
CA ALA A 176 1.49 -13.84 1.06
C ALA A 176 0.47 -12.72 1.32
N THR A 177 -0.40 -12.89 2.32
CA THR A 177 -1.28 -11.82 2.81
C THR A 177 -0.50 -10.63 3.34
N LEU A 178 0.52 -10.87 4.18
CA LEU A 178 1.34 -9.79 4.72
C LEU A 178 2.03 -9.00 3.60
N ALA A 179 2.57 -9.67 2.58
CA ALA A 179 3.17 -9.01 1.42
C ALA A 179 2.16 -8.18 0.61
N ARG A 180 0.90 -8.64 0.47
CA ARG A 180 -0.16 -7.86 -0.19
C ARG A 180 -0.47 -6.58 0.59
N ILE A 181 -0.52 -6.67 1.91
CA ILE A 181 -0.79 -5.53 2.78
C ILE A 181 0.40 -4.55 2.75
N GLU A 182 1.63 -5.05 2.80
CA GLU A 182 2.85 -4.26 2.67
C GLU A 182 2.86 -3.47 1.36
N ASN A 183 2.54 -4.11 0.23
CA ASN A 183 2.42 -3.44 -1.06
C ASN A 183 1.35 -2.33 -1.02
N THR A 184 0.20 -2.57 -0.39
CA THR A 184 -0.88 -1.58 -0.26
C THR A 184 -0.44 -0.36 0.56
N VAL A 185 0.30 -0.60 1.65
CA VAL A 185 0.85 0.46 2.52
C VAL A 185 1.90 1.27 1.78
N ASN A 186 2.85 0.61 1.13
CA ASN A 186 3.89 1.29 0.34
C ASN A 186 3.27 2.14 -0.77
N LEU A 187 2.28 1.58 -1.50
CA LEU A 187 1.52 2.32 -2.50
C LEU A 187 0.85 3.56 -1.91
N TYR A 188 0.19 3.42 -0.77
CA TYR A 188 -0.41 4.55 -0.06
C TYR A 188 0.64 5.61 0.30
N GLU A 189 1.75 5.20 0.93
CA GLU A 189 2.81 6.12 1.35
C GLU A 189 3.29 6.95 0.18
N ASP A 190 3.67 6.32 -0.93
CA ASP A 190 4.26 7.09 -2.02
C ASP A 190 3.27 7.97 -2.76
N MET A 191 2.01 7.58 -2.75
CA MET A 191 0.93 8.34 -3.35
C MET A 191 0.51 9.55 -2.52
N VAL A 192 0.50 9.39 -1.19
CA VAL A 192 0.32 10.49 -0.24
C VAL A 192 1.59 11.33 -0.12
N THR A 193 2.74 10.83 -0.55
CA THR A 193 3.95 11.63 -0.69
C THR A 193 4.03 12.42 -1.99
N SER A 194 2.99 12.50 -2.84
CA SER A 194 3.06 13.34 -4.05
C SER A 194 2.97 14.86 -3.73
N CYS A 195 3.72 15.73 -4.44
CA CYS A 195 3.84 17.19 -4.23
C CYS A 195 2.52 17.98 -4.22
N ARG A 196 1.43 17.33 -4.61
CA ARG A 196 0.13 17.97 -4.81
C ARG A 196 -0.81 17.81 -3.61
N VAL A 197 -0.47 16.96 -2.65
CA VAL A 197 -1.23 16.76 -1.41
C VAL A 197 -0.41 17.11 -0.16
N ASN A 198 0.88 17.39 -0.34
CA ASN A 198 1.79 17.76 0.73
C ASN A 198 2.06 19.23 0.73
N SER A 199 1.77 19.88 1.85
CA SER A 199 1.99 21.30 1.99
C SER A 199 2.06 21.73 3.46
N PHE A 200 2.53 22.95 3.68
CA PHE A 200 2.56 23.61 4.97
C PHE A 200 1.53 24.75 5.02
N PRO A 201 0.98 25.10 6.20
CA PRO A 201 0.20 26.32 6.35
C PRO A 201 0.97 27.54 5.81
N GLY A 202 0.28 28.47 5.16
CA GLY A 202 0.93 29.59 4.46
C GLY A 202 1.87 30.46 5.30
N ALA A 203 1.67 30.50 6.61
CA ALA A 203 2.50 31.25 7.56
C ALA A 203 3.84 30.56 7.90
N THR A 204 4.00 29.28 7.54
CA THR A 204 5.21 28.49 7.79
C THR A 204 6.40 29.18 7.16
N GLN A 205 7.46 29.42 7.94
CA GLN A 205 8.63 30.15 7.44
C GLN A 205 9.62 29.20 6.78
N VAL A 206 10.08 29.55 5.58
CA VAL A 206 11.16 28.89 4.83
C VAL A 206 12.46 29.63 5.10
N LEU A 207 13.55 28.88 5.35
CA LEU A 207 14.89 29.44 5.47
C LEU A 207 15.46 29.75 4.08
N MET A 208 15.63 31.04 3.81
CA MET A 208 16.14 31.57 2.54
C MET A 208 17.67 31.39 2.45
N ALA A 209 18.20 31.46 1.24
CA ALA A 209 19.64 31.30 0.97
C ALA A 209 20.52 32.37 1.65
N ASP A 210 19.97 33.55 1.93
CA ASP A 210 20.64 34.65 2.62
C ASP A 210 20.56 34.55 4.16
N GLY A 211 19.95 33.47 4.68
CA GLY A 211 19.74 33.26 6.11
C GLY A 211 18.48 33.92 6.67
N SER A 212 17.73 34.68 5.86
CA SER A 212 16.43 35.23 6.25
C SER A 212 15.33 34.17 6.25
N HIS A 213 14.16 34.54 6.77
CA HIS A 213 12.97 33.70 6.79
C HIS A 213 11.85 34.37 6.01
N ARG A 214 11.15 33.59 5.20
CA ARG A 214 9.99 34.05 4.43
C ARG A 214 8.84 33.08 4.58
N ALA A 215 7.63 33.59 4.79
CA ALA A 215 6.43 32.77 4.77
C ALA A 215 6.35 31.99 3.44
N ILE A 216 6.04 30.70 3.49
CA ILE A 216 6.02 29.82 2.31
C ILE A 216 5.01 30.32 1.26
N SER A 217 3.91 30.92 1.71
CA SER A 217 2.91 31.60 0.86
C SER A 217 3.44 32.83 0.10
N ALA A 218 4.57 33.39 0.54
CA ALA A 218 5.24 34.54 -0.06
C ALA A 218 6.49 34.15 -0.87
N VAL A 219 6.95 32.90 -0.80
CA VAL A 219 8.02 32.38 -1.66
C VAL A 219 7.52 32.32 -3.10
N ARG A 220 8.39 32.64 -4.05
CA ARG A 220 8.09 32.69 -5.49
C ARG A 220 9.12 31.90 -6.27
N ARG A 221 8.71 31.44 -7.46
CA ARG A 221 9.64 30.87 -8.45
C ARG A 221 10.80 31.84 -8.71
N GLY A 222 12.03 31.32 -8.70
CA GLY A 222 13.27 32.08 -8.84
C GLY A 222 13.89 32.54 -7.52
N ASP A 223 13.16 32.49 -6.40
CA ASP A 223 13.75 32.73 -5.08
C ASP A 223 14.82 31.66 -4.78
N ARG A 224 15.79 31.99 -3.91
CA ARG A 224 16.82 31.05 -3.48
C ARG A 224 16.62 30.66 -2.03
N VAL A 225 16.55 29.37 -1.75
CA VAL A 225 16.37 28.79 -0.41
C VAL A 225 17.60 28.00 0.00
N LEU A 226 17.77 27.78 1.29
CA LEU A 226 18.84 26.92 1.79
C LEU A 226 18.40 25.45 1.71
N ALA A 227 19.20 24.63 1.05
CA ALA A 227 18.98 23.19 0.92
C ALA A 227 20.19 22.41 1.42
N GLU A 228 19.98 21.16 1.82
CA GLU A 228 21.01 20.27 2.31
C GLU A 228 20.78 18.83 1.87
N ASP A 229 21.87 18.18 1.52
CA ASP A 229 21.94 16.74 1.34
C ASP A 229 22.24 16.11 2.72
N PRO A 230 21.30 15.38 3.33
CA PRO A 230 21.50 14.83 4.67
C PRO A 230 22.55 13.72 4.74
N ASP A 231 22.88 13.08 3.62
CA ASP A 231 23.84 11.96 3.57
C ASP A 231 25.28 12.50 3.51
N SER A 232 25.52 13.50 2.66
CA SER A 232 26.84 14.12 2.53
C SER A 232 27.06 15.31 3.47
N GLY A 233 25.98 15.86 4.05
CA GLY A 233 25.99 17.12 4.81
C GLY A 233 26.23 18.36 3.94
N ARG A 234 26.28 18.21 2.60
CA ARG A 234 26.55 19.32 1.69
C ARG A 234 25.35 20.27 1.67
N ARG A 235 25.59 21.51 2.08
CA ARG A 235 24.59 22.57 2.14
C ARG A 235 24.88 23.67 1.12
N GLY A 236 23.84 24.19 0.50
CA GLY A 236 23.99 25.30 -0.44
C GLY A 236 22.68 25.93 -0.86
N PRO A 237 22.75 27.09 -1.53
CA PRO A 237 21.57 27.78 -2.05
C PRO A 237 21.02 27.05 -3.28
N GLN A 238 19.73 26.77 -3.26
CA GLN A 238 19.01 26.17 -4.39
C GLN A 238 17.86 27.06 -4.85
N THR A 239 17.54 27.00 -6.13
CA THR A 239 16.51 27.84 -6.74
C THR A 239 15.15 27.21 -6.56
N VAL A 240 14.15 28.00 -6.16
CA VAL A 240 12.75 27.59 -6.16
C VAL A 240 12.27 27.54 -7.61
N THR A 241 11.96 26.36 -8.11
CA THR A 241 11.53 26.17 -9.48
C THR A 241 10.01 26.19 -9.63
N SER A 242 9.26 25.94 -8.57
CA SER A 242 7.79 25.99 -8.56
C SER A 242 7.21 26.23 -7.17
N THR A 243 5.96 26.70 -7.14
CA THR A 243 5.20 26.94 -5.91
C THR A 243 3.80 26.38 -6.10
N TYR A 244 3.30 25.63 -5.13
CA TYR A 244 1.97 25.03 -5.14
C TYR A 244 1.12 25.62 -4.03
N ALA A 245 -0.19 25.65 -4.26
CA ALA A 245 -1.14 25.95 -3.21
C ALA A 245 -2.42 25.16 -3.44
N HIS A 246 -2.91 24.51 -2.39
CA HIS A 246 -4.17 23.79 -2.41
C HIS A 246 -4.89 23.95 -1.07
N ASP A 247 -6.15 23.56 -1.03
CA ASP A 247 -6.90 23.48 0.23
C ASP A 247 -6.68 22.08 0.82
N THR A 248 -6.71 21.98 2.15
CA THR A 248 -6.66 20.69 2.85
C THR A 248 -7.75 20.65 3.92
N ASP A 249 -8.29 19.47 4.16
CA ASP A 249 -9.24 19.23 5.25
C ASP A 249 -8.56 18.69 6.51
N LEU A 250 -7.27 18.32 6.43
CA LEU A 250 -6.52 17.69 7.52
C LEU A 250 -5.11 18.30 7.67
N LEU A 251 -4.71 18.51 8.93
CA LEU A 251 -3.37 18.95 9.30
C LEU A 251 -2.87 18.13 10.50
N VAL A 252 -1.55 17.96 10.57
CA VAL A 252 -0.85 17.34 11.69
C VAL A 252 0.03 18.40 12.36
N ASP A 253 -0.20 18.62 13.66
CA ASP A 253 0.67 19.43 14.50
C ASP A 253 1.73 18.53 15.15
N ILE A 254 2.99 18.72 14.76
CA ILE A 254 4.18 18.09 15.34
C ILE A 254 4.65 18.96 16.50
N ARG A 255 4.53 18.45 17.74
CA ARG A 255 4.99 19.14 18.94
C ARG A 255 6.35 18.61 19.35
N LEU A 256 7.33 19.49 19.51
CA LEU A 256 8.65 19.16 20.01
C LEU A 256 8.70 19.28 21.54
N VAL A 257 9.60 18.54 22.18
CA VAL A 257 9.72 18.47 23.65
C VAL A 257 10.04 19.82 24.28
N ASP A 258 10.74 20.71 23.56
CA ASP A 258 11.09 22.05 24.01
C ASP A 258 9.98 23.10 23.79
N GLY A 259 8.77 22.64 23.47
CA GLY A 259 7.59 23.49 23.30
C GLY A 259 7.44 24.09 21.90
N GLN A 260 8.34 23.76 20.97
CA GLN A 260 8.19 24.17 19.58
C GLN A 260 7.10 23.37 18.85
N ARG A 261 6.56 23.92 17.77
CA ARG A 261 5.55 23.27 16.93
C ARG A 261 5.81 23.49 15.44
N LEU A 262 5.70 22.42 14.66
CA LEU A 262 5.58 22.50 13.20
C LEU A 262 4.22 21.93 12.80
N THR A 263 3.49 22.61 11.91
CA THR A 263 2.24 22.10 11.36
C THR A 263 2.45 21.77 9.89
N SER A 264 2.01 20.59 9.46
CA SER A 264 2.16 20.12 8.08
C SER A 264 1.00 19.19 7.70
N THR A 265 0.84 18.87 6.43
CA THR A 265 0.03 17.72 6.00
C THR A 265 0.69 16.40 6.42
N ALA A 266 -0.10 15.33 6.45
CA ALA A 266 0.37 14.00 6.86
C ALA A 266 1.52 13.44 6.00
N GLY A 267 1.46 13.66 4.68
CA GLY A 267 2.39 13.05 3.72
C GLY A 267 3.72 13.77 3.52
N HIS A 268 3.99 14.89 4.21
CA HIS A 268 5.29 15.54 4.09
C HIS A 268 6.38 14.69 4.73
N ARG A 269 7.57 14.63 4.12
CA ARG A 269 8.73 13.95 4.72
C ARG A 269 9.59 14.95 5.49
N VAL A 270 9.97 14.54 6.70
CA VAL A 270 10.91 15.25 7.58
C VAL A 270 12.09 14.33 7.84
N HIS A 271 13.30 14.89 7.88
CA HIS A 271 14.51 14.09 8.12
C HIS A 271 14.69 13.78 9.61
N VAL A 272 14.70 12.49 9.96
CA VAL A 272 14.91 11.96 11.31
C VAL A 272 16.30 11.35 11.41
N ALA A 273 17.08 11.81 12.39
CA ALA A 273 18.42 11.30 12.63
C ALA A 273 18.39 9.79 12.98
N GLY A 274 19.12 8.99 12.20
CA GLY A 274 19.19 7.53 12.34
C GLY A 274 18.02 6.75 11.74
N ARG A 275 17.01 7.43 11.18
CA ARG A 275 15.87 6.80 10.49
C ARG A 275 15.65 7.33 9.06
N GLY A 276 16.34 8.38 8.65
CA GLY A 276 16.23 8.96 7.31
C GLY A 276 14.95 9.78 7.15
N TRP A 277 14.39 9.79 5.94
CA TRP A 277 13.15 10.52 5.64
C TRP A 277 11.92 9.79 6.17
N ILE A 278 11.19 10.42 7.07
CA ILE A 278 9.98 9.87 7.70
C ILE A 278 8.79 10.78 7.40
N LEU A 279 7.65 10.18 7.11
CA LEU A 279 6.38 10.88 6.95
C LEU A 279 5.95 11.58 8.24
N VAL A 280 5.36 12.77 8.13
CA VAL A 280 4.81 13.48 9.28
C VAL A 280 3.77 12.64 10.03
N SER A 281 2.95 11.86 9.31
CA SER A 281 1.98 10.91 9.89
C SER A 281 2.61 9.79 10.73
N ASP A 282 3.88 9.50 10.50
CA ASP A 282 4.59 8.33 11.05
C ASP A 282 5.77 8.73 11.95
N LEU A 283 5.88 10.02 12.27
CA LEU A 283 6.74 10.52 13.33
C LEU A 283 6.27 9.99 14.69
N ARG A 284 7.23 9.66 15.54
CA ARG A 284 6.98 9.11 16.88
C ARG A 284 7.51 10.06 17.94
N ALA A 285 6.89 10.03 19.11
CA ALA A 285 7.49 10.64 20.29
C ALA A 285 8.88 10.02 20.52
N GLY A 286 9.90 10.88 20.67
CA GLY A 286 11.31 10.52 20.78
C GLY A 286 12.10 10.58 19.48
N ASP A 287 11.46 10.67 18.30
CA ASP A 287 12.17 10.89 17.04
C ASP A 287 12.96 12.20 17.07
N ARG A 288 14.17 12.20 16.51
CA ARG A 288 15.09 13.33 16.58
C ARG A 288 15.23 13.99 15.23
N LEU A 289 14.61 15.16 15.08
CA LEU A 289 14.67 15.96 13.86
C LEU A 289 15.97 16.77 13.83
N ARG A 290 16.62 16.85 12.66
CA ARG A 290 17.90 17.56 12.50
C ARG A 290 17.69 19.01 12.05
N SER A 291 18.36 19.94 12.72
CA SER A 291 18.43 21.36 12.35
C SER A 291 19.70 21.69 11.54
N PRO A 292 19.75 22.84 10.84
CA PRO A 292 20.93 23.23 10.06
C PRO A 292 22.20 23.39 10.90
N ASP A 293 22.11 23.70 12.19
CA ASP A 293 23.29 23.74 13.06
C ASP A 293 23.79 22.34 13.47
N GLY A 294 23.16 21.28 12.95
CA GLY A 294 23.44 19.89 13.32
C GLY A 294 22.79 19.45 14.63
N SER A 295 22.10 20.36 15.34
CA SER A 295 21.42 20.03 16.58
C SER A 295 20.18 19.17 16.33
N LEU A 296 19.79 18.40 17.35
CA LEU A 296 18.65 17.49 17.30
C LEU A 296 17.49 18.02 18.15
N ARG A 297 16.27 17.89 17.64
CA ARG A 297 15.02 18.24 18.33
C ARG A 297 14.14 17.01 18.47
N ALA A 298 13.81 16.65 19.70
CA ALA A 298 12.97 15.49 19.96
C ALA A 298 11.49 15.82 19.72
N VAL A 299 10.81 14.98 18.95
CA VAL A 299 9.35 15.00 18.84
C VAL A 299 8.76 14.56 20.17
N GLY A 300 7.85 15.34 20.72
CA GLY A 300 7.11 15.03 21.95
C GLY A 300 5.77 14.36 21.66
N ALA A 301 5.01 14.89 20.70
CA ALA A 301 3.69 14.35 20.33
C ALA A 301 3.27 14.78 18.93
N LEU A 302 2.38 14.01 18.31
CA LEU A 302 1.62 14.40 17.13
C LEU A 302 0.16 14.64 17.49
N ARG A 303 -0.45 15.64 16.84
CA ARG A 303 -1.90 15.87 16.94
C ARG A 303 -2.47 16.13 15.56
N THR A 304 -3.23 15.18 15.05
CA THR A 304 -4.07 15.38 13.87
C THR A 304 -5.28 16.22 14.22
N ARG A 305 -5.62 17.18 13.36
CA ARG A 305 -6.83 18.00 13.48
C ARG A 305 -7.42 18.29 12.12
N ALA A 306 -8.75 18.43 12.08
CA ALA A 306 -9.42 19.03 10.94
C ALA A 306 -8.82 20.41 10.69
N ALA A 307 -8.55 20.71 9.41
CA ALA A 307 -8.21 22.04 9.01
C ALA A 307 -9.45 22.94 9.14
N VAL A 308 -9.23 24.23 9.39
CA VAL A 308 -10.34 25.19 9.34
C VAL A 308 -10.79 25.29 7.87
N LYS A 309 -12.08 25.45 7.62
CA LYS A 309 -12.61 25.67 6.27
C LYS A 309 -11.79 26.75 5.55
N ASP A 310 -11.39 26.48 4.30
CA ASP A 310 -10.54 27.35 3.47
C ASP A 310 -9.08 27.50 3.94
N SER A 311 -8.55 26.52 4.68
CA SER A 311 -7.12 26.48 5.05
C SER A 311 -6.26 26.20 3.81
N ARG A 312 -5.76 27.27 3.19
CA ARG A 312 -4.79 27.21 2.10
C ARG A 312 -3.42 26.77 2.63
N VAL A 313 -2.89 25.71 2.06
CA VAL A 313 -1.54 25.21 2.33
C VAL A 313 -0.69 25.33 1.07
N TYR A 314 0.63 25.44 1.26
CA TYR A 314 1.60 25.75 0.23
C TYR A 314 2.79 24.79 0.28
N ASP A 315 3.38 24.51 -0.88
CA ASP A 315 4.64 23.79 -1.02
C ASP A 315 5.50 24.42 -2.11
N ILE A 316 6.79 24.10 -2.14
CA ILE A 316 7.76 24.67 -3.09
C ILE A 316 8.69 23.60 -3.68
N THR A 317 8.89 23.63 -4.99
CA THR A 317 9.95 22.83 -5.66
C THR A 317 11.24 23.59 -5.65
N VAL A 318 12.28 22.89 -5.22
CA VAL A 318 13.63 23.40 -5.07
C VAL A 318 14.52 22.55 -5.95
N ASP A 319 15.36 23.19 -6.75
CA ASP A 319 16.26 22.52 -7.70
C ASP A 319 17.28 21.60 -7.00
N GLY A 320 17.78 20.63 -7.75
CA GLY A 320 18.86 19.72 -7.35
C GLY A 320 18.48 18.75 -6.24
N LEU A 321 18.63 19.17 -4.98
CA LEU A 321 18.52 18.29 -3.81
C LEU A 321 17.07 18.04 -3.38
N HIS A 322 16.13 18.84 -3.87
CA HIS A 322 14.70 18.76 -3.52
C HIS A 322 14.44 18.78 -2.01
N THR A 323 15.34 19.40 -1.25
CA THR A 323 15.19 19.66 0.19
C THR A 323 15.15 21.15 0.46
N PHE A 324 14.48 21.51 1.55
CA PHE A 324 14.53 22.86 2.10
C PHE A 324 14.27 22.82 3.60
N TYR A 325 14.44 23.98 4.24
CA TYR A 325 14.28 24.12 5.67
C TYR A 325 13.02 24.92 5.99
N VAL A 326 12.19 24.37 6.88
CA VAL A 326 11.02 25.07 7.46
C VAL A 326 11.22 25.32 8.96
N ARG A 327 10.74 26.46 9.45
CA ARG A 327 10.89 26.86 10.85
C ARG A 327 9.73 26.38 11.70
N ALA A 328 10.04 25.67 12.78
CA ALA A 328 9.09 25.39 13.85
C ALA A 328 8.85 26.64 14.71
N GLU A 329 7.58 26.94 15.00
CA GLU A 329 7.14 28.04 15.85
C GLU A 329 7.42 27.73 17.33
N GLY A 330 7.68 28.75 18.16
CA GLY A 330 7.83 28.59 19.60
C GLY A 330 8.88 29.50 20.23
N PRO A 331 9.18 29.31 21.52
CA PRO A 331 10.07 30.20 22.30
C PRO A 331 11.53 30.20 21.81
N ARG A 332 11.96 29.15 21.12
CA ARG A 332 13.29 29.05 20.48
C ARG A 332 13.15 28.39 19.10
N PRO A 333 12.77 29.14 18.05
CA PRO A 333 12.50 28.58 16.73
C PRO A 333 13.72 27.85 16.17
N SER A 334 13.47 26.74 15.48
CA SER A 334 14.49 25.91 14.86
C SER A 334 14.04 25.56 13.46
N ASP A 335 14.99 25.53 12.54
CA ASP A 335 14.73 25.12 11.17
C ASP A 335 14.86 23.59 11.08
N LEU A 336 13.98 22.95 10.32
CA LEU A 336 13.85 21.50 10.19
C LEU A 336 13.91 21.13 8.71
N LEU A 337 14.73 20.13 8.38
CA LEU A 337 14.94 19.69 7.01
C LEU A 337 13.73 18.88 6.51
N VAL A 338 13.14 19.32 5.40
CA VAL A 338 11.99 18.71 4.75
C VAL A 338 12.28 18.46 3.28
N HIS A 339 11.56 17.51 2.70
CA HIS A 339 11.72 17.05 1.31
C HIS A 339 10.52 17.44 0.45
N ASN A 340 10.74 17.76 -0.83
CA ASN A 340 9.72 17.90 -1.86
C ASN A 340 9.75 16.71 -2.86
N CYS A 341 8.66 16.39 -3.55
CA CYS A 341 8.33 15.03 -3.97
C CYS A 341 8.54 14.71 -5.47
N ALA A 342 8.32 13.42 -5.77
CA ALA A 342 8.51 12.63 -7.00
C ALA A 342 9.86 12.78 -7.72
N ASN A 343 10.43 11.65 -8.15
CA ASN A 343 11.82 11.59 -8.58
C ASN A 343 11.97 11.08 -10.02
N LEU A 344 11.99 11.98 -11.01
CA LEU A 344 12.48 11.62 -12.35
C LEU A 344 13.94 11.13 -12.32
N ALA A 345 14.71 11.42 -11.25
CA ALA A 345 16.06 10.93 -11.07
C ALA A 345 16.15 9.45 -10.65
N ASP A 346 15.03 8.75 -10.46
CA ASP A 346 15.04 7.28 -10.32
C ASP A 346 15.68 6.60 -11.54
N GLU A 347 15.60 7.23 -12.72
CA GLU A 347 16.34 6.80 -13.90
C GLU A 347 17.86 6.70 -13.64
N LEU A 348 18.43 7.64 -12.88
CA LEU A 348 19.85 7.65 -12.53
C LEU A 348 20.17 6.66 -11.42
N ALA A 349 19.24 6.43 -10.48
CA ALA A 349 19.41 5.48 -9.38
C ALA A 349 19.30 4.01 -9.84
N TYR A 350 18.55 3.75 -10.91
CA TYR A 350 18.33 2.40 -11.45
C TYR A 350 18.64 2.33 -12.97
N PRO A 351 19.93 2.41 -13.35
CA PRO A 351 20.32 2.46 -14.77
C PRO A 351 19.87 1.23 -15.57
N ASP A 352 19.73 0.07 -14.92
CA ASP A 352 19.29 -1.18 -15.56
C ASP A 352 17.77 -1.27 -15.78
N SER A 353 16.98 -0.31 -15.27
CA SER A 353 15.52 -0.30 -15.42
C SER A 353 15.06 -0.03 -16.86
N GLY A 354 15.92 0.62 -17.65
CA GLY A 354 15.63 1.15 -18.98
C GLY A 354 14.77 2.41 -18.95
N ALA A 355 14.55 3.00 -17.77
CA ALA A 355 13.86 4.28 -17.66
C ALA A 355 14.61 5.35 -18.46
N HIS A 356 13.87 6.25 -19.12
CA HIS A 356 14.46 7.19 -20.08
C HIS A 356 13.72 8.53 -20.17
N THR A 357 13.00 8.93 -19.12
CA THR A 357 12.39 10.26 -19.08
C THR A 357 13.44 11.37 -19.19
N LEU A 358 14.50 11.29 -18.36
CA LEU A 358 15.56 12.28 -18.35
C LEU A 358 16.39 12.21 -19.63
N SER A 359 16.89 11.03 -19.98
CA SER A 359 17.81 10.87 -21.12
C SER A 359 17.17 11.08 -22.49
N ARG A 360 15.87 10.81 -22.67
CA ARG A 360 15.18 10.97 -23.97
C ARG A 360 14.20 12.13 -24.07
N HIS A 361 13.74 12.66 -22.94
CA HIS A 361 12.68 13.68 -22.96
C HIS A 361 13.04 14.95 -22.20
N VAL A 362 14.07 14.99 -21.34
CA VAL A 362 14.45 16.22 -20.62
C VAL A 362 15.78 16.78 -21.09
N ASN A 363 16.83 15.95 -21.07
CA ASN A 363 18.20 16.34 -21.35
C ASN A 363 18.64 16.29 -22.84
N PRO A 364 17.90 15.74 -23.83
CA PRO A 364 18.39 15.75 -25.20
C PRO A 364 18.55 17.15 -25.77
N THR A 365 19.62 17.35 -26.52
CA THR A 365 19.74 18.46 -27.46
C THR A 365 18.75 18.31 -28.62
N PRO A 366 18.43 19.40 -29.35
CA PRO A 366 17.58 19.32 -30.55
C PRO A 366 18.05 18.28 -31.57
N GLN A 367 19.36 18.13 -31.77
CA GLN A 367 19.92 17.14 -32.68
C GLN A 367 19.69 15.71 -32.18
N GLN A 368 19.95 15.44 -30.90
CA GLN A 368 19.68 14.14 -30.29
C GLN A 368 18.19 13.78 -30.35
N ALA A 369 17.30 14.76 -30.15
CA ALA A 369 15.85 14.53 -30.27
C ALA A 369 15.43 14.13 -31.70
N VAL A 370 16.02 14.75 -32.73
CA VAL A 370 15.82 14.33 -34.13
C VAL A 370 16.38 12.92 -34.37
N ASP A 371 17.53 12.59 -33.79
CA ASP A 371 18.12 11.26 -33.92
C ASP A 371 17.26 10.18 -33.24
N PHE A 372 16.67 10.48 -32.08
CA PHE A 372 15.66 9.63 -31.45
C PHE A 372 14.39 9.48 -32.29
N ALA A 373 13.95 10.55 -32.96
CA ALA A 373 12.80 10.47 -33.87
C ALA A 373 13.07 9.54 -35.07
N LYS A 374 14.28 9.58 -35.64
CA LYS A 374 14.74 8.64 -36.68
C LYS A 374 14.89 7.21 -36.16
N GLU A 375 15.35 7.06 -34.92
CA GLU A 375 15.42 5.75 -34.28
C GLU A 375 14.02 5.13 -34.11
N ASN A 376 13.04 5.94 -33.69
CA ASN A 376 11.65 5.52 -33.57
C ASN A 376 11.08 5.08 -34.93
N GLU A 377 11.37 5.82 -36.00
CA GLU A 377 11.00 5.45 -37.37
C GLU A 377 11.57 4.07 -37.77
N ARG A 378 12.86 3.82 -37.51
CA ARG A 378 13.51 2.52 -37.78
C ARG A 378 12.89 1.37 -36.98
N LYS A 379 12.34 1.67 -35.80
CA LYS A 379 11.64 0.71 -34.93
C LYS A 379 10.16 0.53 -35.29
N GLY A 380 9.66 1.20 -36.33
CA GLY A 380 8.24 1.17 -36.71
C GLY A 380 7.32 1.92 -35.75
N LEU A 381 7.88 2.80 -34.90
CA LEU A 381 7.13 3.69 -34.01
C LEU A 381 6.86 5.03 -34.71
N ALA A 382 6.00 5.86 -34.09
CA ALA A 382 5.77 7.22 -34.58
C ALA A 382 7.12 7.96 -34.71
N PRO A 383 7.43 8.56 -35.88
CA PRO A 383 8.76 9.11 -36.19
C PRO A 383 8.97 10.48 -35.55
N ILE A 384 8.70 10.55 -34.24
CA ILE A 384 8.77 11.75 -33.42
C ILE A 384 9.52 11.46 -32.12
N SER A 385 10.13 12.49 -31.55
CA SER A 385 10.59 12.54 -30.16
C SER A 385 10.09 13.84 -29.54
N THR A 386 9.67 13.80 -28.29
CA THR A 386 9.22 15.01 -27.60
C THR A 386 10.15 15.35 -26.46
N VAL A 387 10.49 16.63 -26.32
CA VAL A 387 11.39 17.14 -25.28
C VAL A 387 10.64 18.16 -24.45
N TRP A 388 10.65 17.96 -23.14
CA TRP A 388 10.10 18.88 -22.14
C TRP A 388 10.79 20.23 -22.22
N THR A 389 10.05 21.29 -21.91
CA THR A 389 10.63 22.63 -21.81
C THR A 389 11.69 22.73 -20.70
N SER A 390 11.55 21.93 -19.64
CA SER A 390 12.53 21.79 -18.55
C SER A 390 12.25 20.53 -17.73
N GLN A 391 13.25 20.11 -16.94
CA GLN A 391 13.07 19.03 -15.96
C GLN A 391 11.94 19.34 -14.96
N ASP A 392 11.82 20.59 -14.53
CA ASP A 392 10.77 21.01 -13.58
C ASP A 392 9.36 20.82 -14.15
N ILE A 393 9.18 21.17 -15.43
CA ILE A 393 7.89 21.01 -16.12
C ILE A 393 7.59 19.51 -16.29
N ALA A 394 8.60 18.70 -16.60
CA ALA A 394 8.45 17.25 -16.67
C ALA A 394 7.98 16.66 -15.33
N GLN A 395 8.68 17.03 -14.26
CA GLN A 395 8.43 16.58 -12.89
C GLN A 395 7.00 16.93 -12.43
N GLN A 396 6.63 18.22 -12.56
CA GLN A 396 5.30 18.72 -12.25
C GLN A 396 4.19 18.03 -13.05
N ALA A 397 4.42 17.83 -14.34
CA ALA A 397 3.45 17.22 -15.21
C ALA A 397 3.20 15.75 -14.82
N VAL A 398 4.25 15.01 -14.51
CA VAL A 398 4.17 13.62 -14.04
C VAL A 398 3.40 13.55 -12.73
N GLU A 399 3.76 14.36 -11.74
CA GLU A 399 3.06 14.44 -10.46
C GLU A 399 1.58 14.78 -10.64
N ARG A 400 1.29 15.78 -11.49
CA ARG A 400 -0.08 16.22 -11.77
C ARG A 400 -0.91 15.07 -12.32
N VAL A 401 -0.36 14.35 -13.32
CA VAL A 401 -1.04 13.24 -13.99
C VAL A 401 -1.27 12.07 -13.04
N LEU A 402 -0.25 11.68 -12.27
CA LEU A 402 -0.38 10.63 -11.27
C LEU A 402 -1.41 11.01 -10.19
N ALA A 403 -1.33 12.23 -9.67
CA ALA A 403 -2.28 12.72 -8.67
C ALA A 403 -3.72 12.78 -9.22
N ASP A 404 -3.95 13.27 -10.44
CA ASP A 404 -5.30 13.26 -11.04
C ASP A 404 -5.81 11.84 -11.32
N TYR A 405 -4.91 10.91 -11.64
CA TYR A 405 -5.27 9.51 -11.87
C TYR A 405 -5.66 8.82 -10.57
N PHE A 406 -4.92 9.00 -9.48
CA PHE A 406 -5.18 8.26 -8.25
C PHE A 406 -6.06 9.01 -7.24
N PHE A 407 -5.98 10.34 -7.25
CA PHE A 407 -6.74 11.23 -6.38
C PHE A 407 -7.46 12.33 -7.19
N PRO A 408 -8.40 11.98 -8.09
CA PRO A 408 -9.17 12.98 -8.80
C PRO A 408 -9.84 13.93 -7.80
N ARG A 409 -9.56 15.23 -7.93
CA ARG A 409 -10.03 16.28 -6.99
C ARG A 409 -9.62 16.03 -5.53
N GLY A 410 -8.46 15.41 -5.30
CA GLY A 410 -7.91 15.13 -3.97
C GLY A 410 -8.54 13.94 -3.25
N LYS A 411 -9.44 13.17 -3.89
CA LYS A 411 -10.11 12.01 -3.29
C LYS A 411 -9.60 10.71 -3.87
N LYS A 412 -9.26 9.74 -3.01
CA LYS A 412 -8.82 8.39 -3.40
C LYS A 412 -9.79 7.77 -4.41
N ARG A 413 -9.29 7.33 -5.57
CA ARG A 413 -10.05 6.56 -6.56
C ARG A 413 -9.69 5.08 -6.46
N THR A 414 -10.48 4.30 -5.71
CA THR A 414 -10.24 2.86 -5.47
C THR A 414 -9.93 2.09 -6.75
N ALA A 415 -10.72 2.29 -7.81
CA ALA A 415 -10.50 1.61 -9.10
C ALA A 415 -9.10 1.83 -9.70
N SER A 416 -8.44 2.96 -9.44
CA SER A 416 -7.07 3.19 -9.89
C SER A 416 -6.04 2.44 -9.08
N PHE A 417 -6.25 2.33 -7.76
CA PHE A 417 -5.41 1.53 -6.90
C PHE A 417 -5.57 0.05 -7.24
N ASP A 418 -6.81 -0.42 -7.48
CA ASP A 418 -7.08 -1.80 -7.89
C ASP A 418 -6.42 -2.12 -9.24
N ALA A 419 -6.48 -1.19 -10.19
CA ALA A 419 -5.82 -1.35 -11.49
C ALA A 419 -4.30 -1.49 -11.32
N LEU A 420 -3.68 -0.66 -10.48
CA LEU A 420 -2.24 -0.71 -10.22
C LEU A 420 -1.85 -1.99 -9.45
N ASP A 421 -2.60 -2.39 -8.42
CA ASP A 421 -2.36 -3.66 -7.71
C ASP A 421 -2.43 -4.86 -8.66
N ASN A 422 -3.45 -4.90 -9.52
CA ASN A 422 -3.57 -5.95 -10.50
C ASN A 422 -2.42 -5.94 -11.51
N PHE A 423 -1.91 -4.76 -11.90
CA PHE A 423 -0.72 -4.65 -12.73
C PHE A 423 0.54 -5.18 -12.05
N LEU A 424 0.82 -4.73 -10.83
CA LEU A 424 1.98 -5.15 -10.05
C LEU A 424 1.98 -6.66 -9.78
N ASN A 425 0.79 -7.24 -9.59
CA ASN A 425 0.61 -8.66 -9.32
C ASN A 425 0.30 -9.51 -10.56
N LYS A 426 0.36 -8.95 -11.78
CA LYS A 426 0.04 -9.68 -13.04
C LYS A 426 -1.32 -10.39 -12.98
N ARG A 427 -2.36 -9.72 -12.49
CA ARG A 427 -3.73 -10.28 -12.38
C ARG A 427 -4.63 -9.81 -13.53
N GLY A 428 -5.60 -10.64 -13.89
CA GLY A 428 -6.59 -10.34 -14.92
C GLY A 428 -5.97 -9.90 -16.25
N GLN A 429 -6.43 -8.77 -16.79
CA GLN A 429 -5.95 -8.18 -18.04
C GLN A 429 -4.46 -7.76 -18.02
N TRP A 430 -3.82 -7.73 -16.85
CA TRP A 430 -2.44 -7.28 -16.69
C TRP A 430 -1.40 -8.41 -16.71
N ARG A 431 -1.81 -9.69 -16.82
CA ARG A 431 -0.90 -10.86 -16.80
C ARG A 431 0.33 -10.71 -17.70
N ASN A 432 0.14 -10.16 -18.90
CA ASN A 432 1.17 -10.03 -19.93
C ASN A 432 1.55 -8.57 -20.24
N LYS A 433 1.15 -7.62 -19.39
CA LYS A 433 1.47 -6.21 -19.57
C LYS A 433 2.78 -5.88 -18.87
N ALA A 434 3.72 -5.28 -19.61
CA ALA A 434 5.00 -4.82 -19.08
C ALA A 434 4.90 -3.39 -18.50
N GLU A 435 3.94 -2.62 -19.00
CA GLU A 435 3.81 -1.19 -18.79
C GLU A 435 2.37 -0.84 -18.38
N PHE A 436 2.25 0.19 -17.55
CA PHE A 436 1.01 0.78 -17.09
C PHE A 436 0.97 2.23 -17.54
N GLU A 437 0.20 2.51 -18.58
CA GLU A 437 0.10 3.83 -19.18
C GLU A 437 -0.98 4.68 -18.49
N ILE A 438 -0.61 5.90 -18.13
CA ILE A 438 -1.48 6.91 -17.57
C ILE A 438 -1.38 8.15 -18.45
N THR A 439 -2.53 8.67 -18.88
CA THR A 439 -2.59 9.90 -19.66
C THR A 439 -3.40 10.93 -18.90
N GLY A 440 -2.87 12.15 -18.81
CA GLY A 440 -3.55 13.28 -18.21
C GLY A 440 -3.22 14.58 -18.91
N LYS A 441 -3.83 15.67 -18.46
CA LYS A 441 -3.69 17.00 -19.06
C LYS A 441 -3.19 18.00 -18.03
N TRP A 442 -2.32 18.91 -18.46
CA TRP A 442 -1.85 20.01 -17.63
C TRP A 442 -1.86 21.33 -18.40
N ASP A 443 -2.91 22.11 -18.15
CA ASP A 443 -3.21 23.35 -18.90
C ASP A 443 -2.53 24.62 -18.34
N MET A 444 -1.51 24.46 -17.49
CA MET A 444 -0.81 25.60 -16.89
C MET A 444 0.06 26.36 -17.90
N TYR A 445 0.47 25.71 -18.99
CA TYR A 445 1.31 26.28 -20.04
C TYR A 445 0.62 26.15 -21.40
N SER A 446 0.98 27.03 -22.34
CA SER A 446 0.49 26.94 -23.74
C SER A 446 1.14 25.79 -24.52
N SER A 447 2.26 25.26 -24.02
CA SER A 447 2.95 24.08 -24.50
C SER A 447 3.83 23.54 -23.38
N LEU A 448 3.93 22.21 -23.27
CA LEU A 448 4.77 21.54 -22.28
C LEU A 448 6.17 21.17 -22.81
N GLY A 449 6.42 21.39 -24.11
CA GLY A 449 7.65 20.95 -24.74
C GLY A 449 7.70 21.17 -26.24
N THR A 450 8.60 20.47 -26.91
CA THR A 450 8.80 20.53 -28.35
C THR A 450 8.76 19.12 -28.93
N VAL A 451 8.07 18.96 -30.07
CA VAL A 451 8.02 17.75 -30.88
C VAL A 451 9.04 17.87 -32.00
N TYR A 452 10.02 16.98 -32.01
CA TYR A 452 10.99 16.81 -33.07
C TYR A 452 10.56 15.65 -33.97
N LYS A 453 10.60 15.86 -35.28
CA LYS A 453 10.25 14.85 -36.29
C LYS A 453 11.52 14.30 -36.93
N ALA A 454 11.46 13.07 -37.45
CA ALA A 454 12.59 12.46 -38.18
C ALA A 454 12.99 13.29 -39.41
N SER A 455 12.00 13.97 -40.01
CA SER A 455 12.15 14.97 -41.06
C SER A 455 11.18 16.13 -40.85
N GLY A 456 11.57 17.34 -41.26
CA GLY A 456 10.76 18.55 -41.15
C GLY A 456 11.03 19.37 -39.88
N PRO A 457 10.33 20.51 -39.72
CA PRO A 457 10.55 21.43 -38.61
C PRO A 457 10.02 20.87 -37.29
N ALA A 458 10.62 21.33 -36.19
CA ALA A 458 10.12 21.07 -34.84
C ALA A 458 8.86 21.90 -34.55
N GLU A 459 7.98 21.37 -33.72
CA GLU A 459 6.67 21.97 -33.39
C GLU A 459 6.45 22.03 -31.88
N ALA A 460 5.62 22.95 -31.40
CA ALA A 460 5.26 23.01 -29.99
C ALA A 460 4.42 21.78 -29.60
N ALA A 461 4.80 21.10 -28.52
CA ALA A 461 4.02 19.98 -27.97
C ALA A 461 2.68 20.48 -27.37
N GLY A 462 1.74 19.56 -27.20
CA GLY A 462 0.47 19.82 -26.53
C GLY A 462 0.59 19.87 -25.01
N ASN A 463 -0.57 19.90 -24.36
CA ASN A 463 -0.71 19.91 -22.90
C ASN A 463 -1.10 18.55 -22.33
N GLN A 464 -1.23 17.54 -23.19
CA GLN A 464 -1.48 16.17 -22.78
C GLN A 464 -0.14 15.49 -22.50
N VAL A 465 -0.12 14.68 -21.45
CA VAL A 465 1.09 14.06 -20.91
C VAL A 465 0.83 12.60 -20.75
N ARG A 466 1.76 11.79 -21.25
CA ARG A 466 1.77 10.35 -21.04
C ARG A 466 2.82 10.02 -20.00
N VAL A 467 2.43 9.28 -18.98
CA VAL A 467 3.27 8.71 -17.94
C VAL A 467 3.17 7.20 -18.04
N VAL A 468 4.30 6.52 -18.17
CA VAL A 468 4.37 5.07 -18.28
C VAL A 468 5.08 4.53 -17.04
N LEU A 469 4.39 3.69 -16.29
CA LEU A 469 4.98 2.98 -15.15
C LEU A 469 5.41 1.59 -15.62
N LYS A 470 6.55 1.11 -15.14
CA LYS A 470 7.04 -0.25 -15.40
C LYS A 470 7.38 -0.93 -14.10
N ARG A 471 7.09 -2.22 -14.01
CA ARG A 471 7.39 -3.00 -12.81
C ARG A 471 8.89 -3.01 -12.50
N LEU A 472 9.24 -2.80 -11.23
CA LEU A 472 10.58 -2.85 -10.66
C LEU A 472 10.58 -3.70 -9.37
N PRO A 473 10.38 -5.03 -9.46
CA PRO A 473 10.25 -5.88 -8.29
C PRO A 473 11.59 -6.03 -7.53
N GLY A 474 11.52 -6.10 -6.20
CA GLY A 474 12.65 -6.48 -5.35
C GLY A 474 13.73 -5.42 -5.13
N LYS A 475 13.46 -4.16 -5.46
CA LYS A 475 14.35 -3.03 -5.13
C LYS A 475 13.85 -2.36 -3.85
N GLN A 476 14.70 -2.35 -2.80
CA GLN A 476 14.39 -1.65 -1.55
C GLN A 476 14.18 -0.15 -1.82
N GLY A 477 13.15 0.42 -1.19
CA GLY A 477 12.79 1.84 -1.33
C GLY A 477 12.00 2.18 -2.61
N HIS A 478 11.41 1.18 -3.29
CA HIS A 478 10.67 1.39 -4.53
C HIS A 478 9.36 0.57 -4.59
N LEU A 479 8.34 1.12 -5.26
CA LEU A 479 6.92 0.67 -5.24
C LEU A 479 6.61 -0.62 -5.99
N GLY A 480 7.63 -1.40 -6.32
CA GLY A 480 7.52 -2.41 -7.34
C GLY A 480 7.24 -1.83 -8.74
N TYR A 481 7.34 -0.50 -8.93
CA TYR A 481 7.29 0.17 -10.23
C TYR A 481 8.11 1.47 -10.27
N ILE A 482 8.64 1.82 -11.45
CA ILE A 482 9.32 3.09 -11.75
C ILE A 482 8.55 3.88 -12.81
N VAL A 483 8.68 5.22 -12.81
CA VAL A 483 8.32 6.04 -13.98
C VAL A 483 9.31 5.71 -15.10
N TYR A 484 8.92 4.77 -15.96
CA TYR A 484 9.76 4.26 -17.03
C TYR A 484 9.98 5.31 -18.11
N THR A 485 8.93 6.00 -18.50
CA THR A 485 9.04 7.17 -19.37
C THR A 485 7.87 8.10 -19.16
N ALA A 486 8.11 9.40 -19.29
CA ALA A 486 7.06 10.39 -19.32
C ALA A 486 7.39 11.52 -20.28
N TYR A 487 6.42 11.95 -21.06
CA TYR A 487 6.63 12.96 -22.09
C TYR A 487 5.36 13.71 -22.48
N PRO A 488 5.50 14.96 -22.98
CA PRO A 488 4.36 15.70 -23.49
C PRO A 488 4.00 15.13 -24.87
N MET A 489 2.72 14.98 -25.12
CA MET A 489 2.20 14.46 -26.38
C MET A 489 2.11 15.57 -27.44
N PRO A 490 2.18 15.23 -28.74
CA PRO A 490 1.81 16.16 -29.81
C PRO A 490 0.38 16.71 -29.63
N LYS A 491 0.11 17.85 -30.27
CA LYS A 491 -1.22 18.49 -30.26
C LYS A 491 -2.29 17.67 -30.97
#